data_AF-A0A142CWC4-F1
#
_entry.id   AF-A0A142CWC4-F1
#
_cell.length_a   1.000
_cell.length_b   1.000
_cell.length_c   1.000
_cell.angle_alpha   90.00
_cell.angle_beta   90.00
_cell.angle_gamma   90.00
#
_symmetry.space_group_name_H-M   'P 1'
#
loop_
_entity.id
_entity.type
_entity.pdbx_description
1 polymer ?
#
loop_
_entity_poly.entity_id
_entity_poly.type
_entity_poly.pdbx_seq_one_letter_code
_entity_poly.pdbx_strand_id
1 'polypeptide(L)'
;MDERLFLIKTLLRDGKREEAFKEAQKIRDSYWRSYALRWVAESYEREPEKALEIASKIEEQSIRDETLASLSYLFSKNGEFKKAIEAARLIKNQFTRKKAFRSVSNLLAIAVARGGTEIRLSDLKLDERDLKELKPLPHGIVYKDGKLMPGATLHRIKGEVQTGVIERFEKGPKWRPLEPEFEGKGQTNEYVLSYINRLLDEGKLEDAEKLAKGLPEPMRSAYLERVGIKYLERGHTERVERIFSQLEVANLLGYALIHHYGYTAEKALKYIQKVFDPLPRLLVAYELAKKNGVNESAILEVLSWRGTPPKIARVLKFLAFEMLKEAKKSKDEELRKTSKELFELGRKIETGEHAL
;
A
#
# COMPACT_ATOMS: atom_id res chain seq x y z
N MET A 1 -19.70 -0.01 23.30
CA MET A 1 -19.92 -0.15 21.85
C MET A 1 -21.36 -0.60 21.68
N ASP A 2 -22.17 0.08 20.88
CA ASP A 2 -23.61 -0.21 20.73
C ASP A 2 -23.80 -1.56 20.00
N GLU A 3 -24.53 -2.51 20.59
CA GLU A 3 -24.78 -3.84 20.02
C GLU A 3 -25.47 -3.79 18.64
N ARG A 4 -26.19 -2.69 18.36
CA ARG A 4 -26.81 -2.44 17.05
C ARG A 4 -25.77 -2.41 15.92
N LEU A 5 -24.51 -2.07 16.19
CA LEU A 5 -23.46 -2.07 15.17
C LEU A 5 -23.22 -3.48 14.59
N PHE A 6 -23.30 -4.51 15.41
CA PHE A 6 -23.17 -5.91 14.96
C PHE A 6 -24.40 -6.35 14.18
N LEU A 7 -25.60 -5.97 14.65
CA LEU A 7 -26.85 -6.22 13.93
C LEU A 7 -26.84 -5.57 12.55
N ILE A 8 -26.44 -4.29 12.46
CA ILE A 8 -26.37 -3.55 11.19
C ILE A 8 -25.42 -4.22 10.21
N LYS A 9 -24.23 -4.65 10.65
CA LYS A 9 -23.31 -5.40 9.78
C LYS A 9 -23.91 -6.72 9.29
N THR A 10 -24.66 -7.41 10.15
CA THR A 10 -25.35 -8.66 9.79
C THR A 10 -26.43 -8.40 8.76
N LEU A 11 -27.30 -7.41 8.99
CA LEU A 11 -28.34 -7.00 8.04
C LEU A 11 -27.77 -6.59 6.68
N LEU A 12 -26.65 -5.85 6.65
CA LEU A 12 -25.98 -5.46 5.41
C LEU A 12 -25.42 -6.67 4.66
N ARG A 13 -24.83 -7.64 5.36
CA ARG A 13 -24.35 -8.90 4.75
C ARG A 13 -25.51 -9.70 4.13
N ASP A 14 -26.67 -9.67 4.77
CA ASP A 14 -27.88 -10.37 4.34
C ASP A 14 -28.67 -9.57 3.28
N GLY A 15 -28.14 -8.43 2.81
CA GLY A 15 -28.76 -7.59 1.77
C GLY A 15 -29.92 -6.71 2.25
N LYS A 16 -30.23 -6.71 3.55
CA LYS A 16 -31.35 -5.98 4.18
C LYS A 16 -30.97 -4.53 4.49
N ARG A 17 -30.66 -3.77 3.44
CA ARG A 17 -30.08 -2.41 3.54
C ARG A 17 -31.02 -1.39 4.18
N GLU A 18 -32.33 -1.50 3.95
CA GLU A 18 -33.35 -0.63 4.53
C GLU A 18 -33.55 -0.87 6.04
N GLU A 19 -33.50 -2.14 6.47
CA GLU A 19 -33.55 -2.49 7.89
C GLU A 19 -32.28 -2.00 8.60
N ALA A 20 -31.11 -2.20 7.97
CA ALA A 20 -29.83 -1.70 8.48
C ALA A 20 -29.84 -0.16 8.64
N PHE A 21 -30.43 0.57 7.68
CA PHE A 21 -30.60 2.02 7.77
C PHE A 21 -31.47 2.43 8.97
N LYS A 22 -32.63 1.77 9.14
CA LYS A 22 -33.53 2.03 10.28
C LYS A 22 -32.84 1.75 11.62
N GLU A 23 -32.05 0.68 11.71
CA GLU A 23 -31.30 0.38 12.95
C GLU A 23 -30.16 1.37 13.20
N ALA A 24 -29.46 1.82 12.16
CA ALA A 24 -28.44 2.86 12.28
C ALA A 24 -29.01 4.17 12.85
N GLN A 25 -30.22 4.56 12.43
CA GLN A 25 -30.87 5.77 12.93
C GLN A 25 -31.28 5.69 14.42
N LYS A 26 -31.42 4.48 14.97
CA LYS A 26 -31.79 4.28 16.38
C LYS A 26 -30.60 4.34 17.35
N ILE A 27 -29.37 4.39 16.85
CA ILE A 27 -28.16 4.53 17.68
C ILE A 27 -28.13 5.94 18.29
N ARG A 28 -28.07 6.03 19.62
CA ARG A 28 -28.12 7.32 20.33
C ARG A 28 -26.84 8.14 20.15
N ASP A 29 -25.70 7.49 20.32
CA ASP A 29 -24.38 8.12 20.20
C ASP A 29 -24.12 8.58 18.76
N SER A 30 -23.85 9.88 18.57
CA SER A 30 -23.71 10.51 17.24
C SER A 30 -22.53 9.95 16.45
N TYR A 31 -21.43 9.61 17.13
CA TYR A 31 -20.23 9.06 16.52
C TYR A 31 -20.50 7.64 16.01
N TRP A 32 -21.07 6.77 16.84
CA TRP A 32 -21.41 5.41 16.42
C TRP A 32 -22.52 5.37 15.37
N ARG A 33 -23.51 6.25 15.46
CA ARG A 33 -24.54 6.43 14.43
C ARG A 33 -23.94 6.87 13.10
N SER A 34 -22.98 7.79 13.13
CA SER A 34 -22.26 8.25 11.94
C SER A 34 -21.47 7.11 11.27
N TYR A 35 -20.80 6.25 12.05
CA TYR A 35 -20.13 5.05 11.53
C TYR A 35 -21.11 4.03 10.92
N ALA A 36 -22.24 3.81 11.57
CA ALA A 36 -23.26 2.91 11.05
C ALA A 36 -23.85 3.41 9.73
N LEU A 37 -24.19 4.70 9.65
CA LEU A 37 -24.70 5.34 8.46
C LEU A 37 -23.69 5.32 7.30
N ARG A 38 -22.38 5.42 7.60
CA ARG A 38 -21.32 5.19 6.60
C ARG A 38 -21.42 3.79 5.97
N TRP A 39 -21.49 2.73 6.78
CA TRP A 39 -21.58 1.36 6.26
C TRP A 39 -22.83 1.17 5.40
N VAL A 40 -23.94 1.74 5.84
CA VAL A 40 -25.18 1.69 5.08
C VAL A 40 -25.02 2.45 3.76
N ALA A 41 -24.48 3.67 3.75
CA ALA A 41 -24.27 4.44 2.54
C ALA A 41 -23.39 3.69 1.52
N GLU A 42 -22.27 3.11 1.97
CA GLU A 42 -21.35 2.33 1.12
C GLU A 42 -22.04 1.08 0.51
N SER A 43 -23.04 0.49 1.19
CA SER A 43 -23.81 -0.64 0.65
C SER A 43 -24.75 -0.30 -0.52
N TYR A 44 -25.01 1.00 -0.75
CA TYR A 44 -25.76 1.50 -1.89
C TYR A 44 -24.83 1.97 -3.03
N GLU A 45 -23.63 1.38 -3.18
CA GLU A 45 -22.66 1.75 -4.22
C GLU A 45 -23.17 1.68 -5.68
N ARG A 46 -24.26 0.94 -5.92
CA ARG A 46 -24.95 0.83 -7.22
C ARG A 46 -26.19 1.73 -7.34
N GLU A 47 -26.52 2.48 -6.29
CA GLU A 47 -27.66 3.40 -6.22
C GLU A 47 -27.17 4.77 -5.71
N PRO A 48 -26.42 5.52 -6.55
CA PRO A 48 -25.65 6.68 -6.11
C PRO A 48 -26.47 7.76 -5.40
N GLU A 49 -27.69 8.02 -5.87
CA GLU A 49 -28.61 8.97 -5.26
C GLU A 49 -28.92 8.59 -3.81
N LYS A 50 -29.20 7.31 -3.56
CA LYS A 50 -29.53 6.81 -2.23
C LYS A 50 -28.32 6.82 -1.32
N ALA A 51 -27.16 6.40 -1.82
CA ALA A 51 -25.91 6.45 -1.09
C ALA A 51 -25.55 7.88 -0.65
N LEU A 52 -25.69 8.86 -1.55
CA LEU A 52 -25.44 10.28 -1.24
C LEU A 52 -26.46 10.85 -0.25
N GLU A 53 -27.74 10.50 -0.39
CA GLU A 53 -28.79 10.88 0.57
C GLU A 53 -28.43 10.38 1.98
N ILE A 54 -27.99 9.14 2.12
CA ILE A 54 -27.63 8.55 3.42
C ILE A 54 -26.35 9.19 3.97
N ALA A 55 -25.33 9.37 3.13
CA ALA A 55 -24.09 10.05 3.53
C ALA A 55 -24.35 11.48 4.04
N SER A 56 -25.30 12.20 3.45
CA SER A 56 -25.67 13.55 3.89
C SER A 56 -26.23 13.60 5.33
N LYS A 57 -26.83 12.49 5.80
CA LYS A 57 -27.41 12.34 7.14
C LYS A 57 -26.38 12.05 8.23
N ILE A 58 -25.12 11.77 7.88
CA ILE A 58 -24.03 11.53 8.84
C ILE A 58 -23.72 12.85 9.55
N GLU A 59 -23.84 12.92 10.88
CA GLU A 59 -23.66 14.17 11.64
C GLU A 59 -22.18 14.58 11.75
N GLU A 60 -21.31 13.62 12.03
CA GLU A 60 -19.87 13.85 12.20
C GLU A 60 -19.20 14.21 10.87
N GLN A 61 -18.72 15.45 10.74
CA GLN A 61 -18.21 15.99 9.49
C GLN A 61 -17.00 15.20 8.94
N SER A 62 -16.10 14.74 9.82
CA SER A 62 -14.94 13.92 9.41
C SER A 62 -15.38 12.59 8.80
N ILE A 63 -16.33 11.91 9.44
CA ILE A 63 -16.91 10.64 8.97
C ILE A 63 -17.70 10.86 7.68
N ARG A 64 -18.45 11.97 7.58
CA ARG A 64 -19.18 12.34 6.37
C ARG A 64 -18.22 12.54 5.19
N ASP A 65 -17.15 13.31 5.39
CA ASP A 65 -16.13 13.56 4.37
C ASP A 65 -15.41 12.27 3.92
N GLU A 66 -15.09 11.39 4.86
CA GLU A 66 -14.54 10.06 4.55
C GLU A 66 -15.52 9.18 3.77
N THR A 67 -16.79 9.19 4.16
CA THR A 67 -17.86 8.42 3.49
C THR A 67 -18.04 8.91 2.06
N LEU A 68 -18.11 10.22 1.84
CA LEU A 68 -18.20 10.82 0.52
C LEU A 68 -16.97 10.51 -0.35
N ALA A 69 -15.77 10.46 0.23
CA ALA A 69 -14.56 10.03 -0.49
C ALA A 69 -14.61 8.55 -0.86
N SER A 70 -15.12 7.69 0.02
CA SER A 70 -15.34 6.26 -0.22
C SER A 70 -16.34 6.05 -1.35
N LEU A 71 -17.51 6.71 -1.28
CA LEU A 71 -18.53 6.67 -2.34
C LEU A 71 -18.01 7.21 -3.67
N SER A 72 -17.22 8.28 -3.67
CA SER A 72 -16.56 8.80 -4.88
C SER A 72 -15.70 7.74 -5.56
N TYR A 73 -14.96 6.96 -4.78
CA TYR A 73 -14.18 5.83 -5.29
C TYR A 73 -15.06 4.69 -5.83
N LEU A 74 -16.10 4.27 -5.08
CA LEU A 74 -17.00 3.18 -5.48
C LEU A 74 -17.78 3.52 -6.76
N PHE A 75 -18.32 4.74 -6.86
CA PHE A 75 -19.00 5.20 -8.08
C PHE A 75 -18.04 5.23 -9.28
N SER A 76 -16.81 5.70 -9.09
CA SER A 76 -15.79 5.68 -10.16
C SER A 76 -15.47 4.27 -10.63
N LYS A 77 -15.39 3.30 -9.70
CA LYS A 77 -15.15 1.89 -10.01
C LYS A 77 -16.30 1.27 -10.83
N ASN A 78 -17.53 1.71 -10.56
CA ASN A 78 -18.74 1.30 -11.28
C ASN A 78 -18.96 2.08 -12.59
N GLY A 79 -18.06 3.00 -12.97
CA GLY A 79 -18.16 3.82 -14.18
C GLY A 79 -19.06 5.06 -14.06
N GLU A 80 -19.64 5.30 -12.88
CA GLU A 80 -20.51 6.46 -12.60
C GLU A 80 -19.68 7.71 -12.25
N PHE A 81 -18.83 8.15 -13.19
CA PHE A 81 -17.86 9.24 -12.96
C PHE A 81 -18.52 10.57 -12.59
N LYS A 82 -19.67 10.90 -13.17
CA LYS A 82 -20.40 12.13 -12.83
C LYS A 82 -20.81 12.16 -11.36
N LYS A 83 -21.32 11.02 -10.85
CA LYS A 83 -21.71 10.86 -9.44
C LYS A 83 -20.51 10.81 -8.52
N ALA A 84 -19.40 10.24 -8.98
CA ALA A 84 -18.15 10.26 -8.22
C ALA A 84 -17.62 11.68 -7.99
N ILE A 85 -17.72 12.55 -9.00
CA ILE A 85 -17.35 13.97 -8.92
C ILE A 85 -18.31 14.73 -8.01
N GLU A 86 -19.62 14.47 -8.12
CA GLU A 86 -20.64 15.02 -7.22
C GLU A 86 -20.34 14.67 -5.75
N ALA A 87 -20.05 13.40 -5.46
CA ALA A 87 -19.65 12.94 -4.14
C ALA A 87 -18.39 13.68 -3.63
N ALA A 88 -17.38 13.84 -4.48
CA ALA A 88 -16.15 14.55 -4.13
C ALA A 88 -16.40 16.05 -3.85
N ARG A 89 -17.30 16.70 -4.60
CA ARG A 89 -17.67 18.12 -4.39
C ARG A 89 -18.30 18.37 -3.03
N LEU A 90 -19.10 17.42 -2.53
CA LEU A 90 -19.79 17.53 -1.24
C LEU A 90 -18.84 17.46 -0.03
N ILE A 91 -17.58 17.03 -0.22
CA ILE A 91 -16.57 16.94 0.83
C ILE A 91 -16.14 18.34 1.26
N LYS A 92 -16.25 18.67 2.55
CA LYS A 92 -15.85 19.99 3.07
C LYS A 92 -14.34 20.11 3.24
N ASN A 93 -13.70 19.08 3.83
CA ASN A 93 -12.26 19.07 4.03
C ASN A 93 -11.52 19.10 2.69
N GLN A 94 -10.73 20.16 2.46
CA GLN A 94 -10.04 20.39 1.19
C GLN A 94 -9.04 19.28 0.83
N PHE A 95 -8.34 18.71 1.82
CA PHE A 95 -7.36 17.65 1.60
C PHE A 95 -8.06 16.36 1.15
N THR A 96 -9.11 15.95 1.88
CA THR A 96 -9.93 14.79 1.53
C THR A 96 -10.60 14.97 0.16
N ARG A 97 -11.11 16.17 -0.12
CA ARG A 97 -11.70 16.51 -1.43
C ARG A 97 -10.70 16.37 -2.58
N LYS A 98 -9.48 16.92 -2.44
CA LYS A 98 -8.41 16.76 -3.44
C LYS A 98 -8.04 15.29 -3.65
N LYS A 99 -7.99 14.50 -2.57
CA LYS A 99 -7.72 13.06 -2.64
C LYS A 99 -8.82 12.30 -3.38
N ALA A 100 -10.09 12.65 -3.14
CA ALA A 100 -11.23 12.08 -3.84
C ALA A 100 -11.17 12.39 -5.34
N PHE A 101 -11.02 13.66 -5.74
CA PHE A 101 -10.88 14.02 -7.16
C PHE A 101 -9.70 13.33 -7.85
N ARG A 102 -8.56 13.21 -7.18
CA ARG A 102 -7.40 12.45 -7.71
C ARG A 102 -7.74 10.98 -7.93
N SER A 103 -8.52 10.38 -7.03
CA SER A 103 -8.95 8.98 -7.16
C SER A 103 -9.89 8.79 -8.35
N VAL A 104 -10.84 9.71 -8.56
CA VAL A 104 -11.69 9.75 -9.76
C VAL A 104 -10.84 9.86 -11.03
N SER A 105 -9.92 10.81 -11.07
CA SER A 105 -9.03 11.07 -12.21
C SER A 105 -8.18 9.85 -12.58
N ASN A 106 -7.67 9.12 -11.58
CA ASN A 106 -6.94 7.87 -11.80
C ASN A 106 -7.82 6.73 -12.34
N LEU A 107 -9.03 6.55 -11.82
CA LEU A 107 -9.95 5.51 -12.30
C LEU A 107 -10.46 5.82 -13.71
N LEU A 108 -10.65 7.10 -14.02
CA LEU A 108 -10.95 7.58 -15.36
C LEU A 108 -9.82 7.23 -16.34
N ALA A 109 -8.55 7.36 -15.92
CA ALA A 109 -7.39 6.91 -16.68
C ALA A 109 -7.46 5.43 -17.06
N ILE A 110 -7.76 4.60 -16.07
CA ILE A 110 -7.84 3.16 -16.24
C ILE A 110 -8.99 2.80 -17.20
N ALA A 111 -10.13 3.49 -17.09
CA ALA A 111 -11.26 3.29 -18.00
C ALA A 111 -10.91 3.67 -19.45
N VAL A 112 -10.26 4.82 -19.67
CA VAL A 112 -9.79 5.25 -21.00
C VAL A 112 -8.75 4.28 -21.58
N ALA A 113 -7.78 3.83 -20.77
CA ALA A 113 -6.74 2.90 -21.21
C ALA A 113 -7.31 1.51 -21.59
N ARG A 114 -8.30 1.01 -20.85
CA ARG A 114 -8.98 -0.27 -21.16
C ARG A 114 -9.91 -0.18 -22.36
N GLY A 115 -10.52 0.99 -22.59
CA GLY A 115 -11.42 1.23 -23.71
C GLY A 115 -10.71 1.28 -25.07
N GLY A 116 -9.38 1.39 -25.10
CA GLY A 116 -8.55 1.32 -26.32
C GLY A 116 -8.73 2.48 -27.32
N THR A 117 -9.71 3.34 -27.11
CA THR A 117 -10.08 4.45 -28.01
C THR A 117 -10.25 5.77 -27.25
N GLU A 118 -10.37 6.86 -28.02
CA GLU A 118 -10.84 8.15 -27.53
C GLU A 118 -12.24 8.01 -26.90
N ILE A 119 -12.44 8.47 -25.66
CA ILE A 119 -13.74 8.51 -24.99
C ILE A 119 -14.23 9.96 -24.99
N ARG A 120 -15.44 10.22 -25.49
CA ARG A 120 -16.03 11.57 -25.39
C ARG A 120 -16.49 11.80 -23.96
N LEU A 121 -16.33 13.04 -23.45
CA LEU A 121 -16.85 13.38 -22.12
C LEU A 121 -18.35 13.12 -21.98
N SER A 122 -19.11 13.34 -23.05
CA SER A 122 -20.56 13.07 -23.12
C SER A 122 -20.91 11.61 -22.83
N ASP A 123 -20.08 10.67 -23.27
CA ASP A 123 -20.33 9.23 -23.11
C ASP A 123 -20.20 8.82 -21.63
N LEU A 124 -19.43 9.61 -20.86
CA LEU A 124 -19.29 9.49 -19.41
C LEU A 124 -20.22 10.44 -18.64
N LYS A 125 -21.14 11.13 -19.34
CA LYS A 125 -22.01 12.17 -18.81
C LYS A 125 -21.25 13.31 -18.12
N LEU A 126 -20.04 13.60 -18.57
CA LEU A 126 -19.16 14.65 -18.06
C LEU A 126 -19.19 15.90 -18.95
N ASP A 127 -18.92 17.05 -18.34
CA ASP A 127 -18.65 18.31 -19.04
C ASP A 127 -17.22 18.83 -18.74
N GLU A 128 -16.81 19.92 -19.39
CA GLU A 128 -15.47 20.49 -19.20
C GLU A 128 -15.23 21.02 -17.78
N ARG A 129 -16.29 21.40 -17.05
CA ARG A 129 -16.19 21.89 -15.67
C ARG A 129 -15.84 20.74 -14.75
N ASP A 130 -16.47 19.59 -14.95
CA ASP A 130 -16.12 18.35 -14.25
C ASP A 130 -14.64 18.00 -14.49
N LEU A 131 -14.17 18.10 -15.73
CA LEU A 131 -12.78 17.81 -16.06
C LEU A 131 -11.79 18.80 -15.43
N LYS A 132 -12.16 20.07 -15.28
CA LYS A 132 -11.31 21.09 -14.63
C LYS A 132 -11.00 20.73 -13.18
N GLU A 133 -11.93 20.11 -12.47
CA GLU A 133 -11.74 19.66 -11.08
C GLU A 133 -10.84 18.42 -10.97
N LEU A 134 -10.77 17.62 -12.04
CA LEU A 134 -9.90 16.44 -12.12
C LEU A 134 -8.46 16.76 -12.49
N LYS A 135 -8.15 18.03 -12.83
CA LYS A 135 -6.79 18.46 -13.15
C LYS A 135 -5.91 18.56 -11.89
N PRO A 136 -4.64 18.16 -11.95
CA PRO A 136 -3.95 17.62 -13.13
C PRO A 136 -4.39 16.18 -13.42
N LEU A 137 -4.58 15.86 -14.71
CA LEU A 137 -4.81 14.49 -15.15
C LEU A 137 -3.54 13.66 -14.93
N PRO A 138 -3.68 12.36 -14.59
CA PRO A 138 -2.53 11.47 -14.45
C PRO A 138 -1.82 11.27 -15.80
N HIS A 139 -0.53 10.91 -15.73
CA HIS A 139 0.29 10.59 -16.90
C HIS A 139 -0.39 9.50 -17.75
N GLY A 140 -0.38 9.67 -19.08
CA GLY A 140 -0.96 8.71 -20.01
C GLY A 140 -2.39 9.01 -20.46
N ILE A 141 -3.06 10.07 -19.96
CA ILE A 141 -4.29 10.60 -20.57
C ILE A 141 -4.06 12.02 -21.08
N VAL A 142 -4.57 12.32 -22.27
CA VAL A 142 -4.66 13.66 -22.83
C VAL A 142 -6.13 14.02 -23.05
N TYR A 143 -6.50 15.25 -22.72
CA TYR A 143 -7.78 15.83 -23.13
C TYR A 143 -7.57 16.74 -24.33
N LYS A 144 -8.22 16.42 -25.45
CA LYS A 144 -8.17 17.22 -26.68
C LYS A 144 -9.54 17.18 -27.37
N ASP A 145 -10.03 18.35 -27.80
CA ASP A 145 -11.25 18.49 -28.61
C ASP A 145 -12.49 17.77 -28.04
N GLY A 146 -12.74 17.87 -26.73
CA GLY A 146 -13.90 17.23 -26.08
C GLY A 146 -13.72 15.74 -25.75
N LYS A 147 -12.53 15.18 -26.02
CA LYS A 147 -12.24 13.75 -25.88
C LYS A 147 -11.08 13.48 -24.96
N LEU A 148 -11.17 12.37 -24.22
CA LEU A 148 -10.08 11.81 -23.43
C LEU A 148 -9.44 10.67 -24.22
N MET A 149 -8.11 10.72 -24.36
CA MET A 149 -7.35 9.78 -25.16
C MET A 149 -6.16 9.26 -24.37
N PRO A 150 -5.70 8.02 -24.61
CA PRO A 150 -4.37 7.61 -24.20
C PRO A 150 -3.32 8.53 -24.84
N GLY A 151 -2.40 9.11 -24.05
CA GLY A 151 -1.31 9.93 -24.58
C GLY A 151 -0.27 9.07 -25.31
N ALA A 152 0.17 9.48 -26.51
CA ALA A 152 1.22 8.79 -27.28
C ALA A 152 2.54 8.72 -26.46
N THR A 153 3.13 7.53 -26.31
CA THR A 153 4.12 7.04 -27.26
C THR A 153 3.95 5.54 -27.57
N LEU A 154 3.49 5.28 -28.80
CA LEU A 154 3.69 4.05 -29.57
C LEU A 154 4.42 4.47 -30.86
N HIS A 155 5.70 4.14 -31.03
CA HIS A 155 6.36 4.16 -32.35
C HIS A 155 7.33 3.00 -32.53
N ARG A 156 7.36 2.48 -33.77
CA ARG A 156 8.14 1.34 -34.29
C ARG A 156 9.20 1.88 -35.26
N ILE A 157 10.48 1.61 -34.95
CA ILE A 157 11.70 1.49 -35.80
C ILE A 157 12.40 2.74 -36.45
N LYS A 158 13.75 2.77 -36.23
CA LYS A 158 14.95 3.33 -36.94
C LYS A 158 15.24 4.85 -37.02
N GLY A 159 16.48 5.18 -36.59
CA GLY A 159 17.38 6.16 -37.24
C GLY A 159 17.65 7.47 -36.48
N GLU A 160 18.88 7.61 -35.97
CA GLU A 160 19.78 8.81 -35.83
C GLU A 160 19.22 10.25 -35.84
N VAL A 161 19.71 11.31 -35.16
CA VAL A 161 20.74 11.64 -34.14
C VAL A 161 20.40 13.06 -33.60
N GLN A 162 20.64 13.29 -32.29
CA GLN A 162 21.01 14.50 -31.48
C GLN A 162 20.76 15.96 -31.96
N THR A 163 20.42 16.93 -31.10
CA THR A 163 21.28 17.75 -30.17
C THR A 163 20.41 18.87 -29.54
N GLY A 164 20.61 19.50 -28.36
CA GLY A 164 21.63 19.48 -27.30
C GLY A 164 21.28 20.37 -26.04
N VAL A 165 21.92 20.02 -24.91
CA VAL A 165 22.45 20.71 -23.67
C VAL A 165 21.70 21.92 -23.01
N ILE A 166 20.98 21.84 -21.86
CA ILE A 166 21.24 21.84 -20.36
C ILE A 166 21.81 23.20 -19.80
N GLU A 167 21.34 23.88 -18.72
CA GLU A 167 21.38 23.56 -17.26
C GLU A 167 20.57 24.51 -16.36
N ARG A 168 19.96 23.98 -15.28
CA ARG A 168 20.11 24.59 -13.94
C ARG A 168 19.72 23.65 -12.79
N PHE A 169 20.62 23.64 -11.80
CA PHE A 169 20.58 23.02 -10.47
C PHE A 169 21.07 21.57 -10.38
N GLU A 170 22.33 21.46 -10.02
CA GLU A 170 22.91 20.34 -9.28
C GLU A 170 21.97 19.93 -8.14
N LYS A 171 21.21 18.86 -8.36
CA LYS A 171 20.67 18.05 -7.27
C LYS A 171 21.70 16.94 -7.08
N GLY A 172 22.25 16.85 -5.86
CA GLY A 172 23.09 15.72 -5.41
C GLY A 172 22.47 14.37 -5.78
N PRO A 173 23.26 13.28 -5.75
CA PRO A 173 23.01 12.08 -6.53
C PRO A 173 21.59 11.56 -6.27
N LYS A 174 20.68 11.87 -7.20
CA LYS A 174 19.37 11.26 -7.25
C LYS A 174 19.60 9.86 -7.77
N TRP A 175 19.88 8.94 -6.86
CA TRP A 175 19.69 7.54 -7.17
C TRP A 175 18.19 7.31 -7.34
N ARG A 176 17.73 7.41 -8.59
CA ARG A 176 16.54 6.69 -9.02
C ARG A 176 17.03 5.26 -9.28
N PRO A 177 16.37 4.22 -8.76
CA PRO A 177 16.55 2.90 -9.35
C PRO A 177 16.40 3.07 -10.86
N LEU A 178 17.32 2.52 -11.66
CA LEU A 178 17.13 2.46 -13.11
C LEU A 178 15.71 1.94 -13.34
N GLU A 179 14.87 2.73 -14.02
CA GLU A 179 13.61 2.21 -14.49
C GLU A 179 13.94 0.99 -15.35
N PRO A 180 13.43 -0.21 -15.04
CA PRO A 180 13.76 -1.39 -15.81
C PRO A 180 13.37 -1.14 -17.27
N GLU A 181 14.36 -1.17 -18.16
CA GLU A 181 14.12 -1.22 -19.59
C GLU A 181 13.56 -2.61 -19.89
N PHE A 182 12.25 -2.69 -20.07
CA PHE A 182 11.60 -3.93 -20.47
C PHE A 182 11.86 -4.16 -21.97
N GLU A 183 12.89 -4.93 -22.29
CA GLU A 183 13.00 -5.53 -23.62
C GLU A 183 11.85 -6.52 -23.85
N GLY A 184 11.03 -6.23 -24.86
CA GLY A 184 10.11 -7.20 -25.45
C GLY A 184 8.66 -7.10 -25.00
N LYS A 185 7.79 -6.71 -25.94
CA LYS A 185 6.35 -7.00 -25.87
C LYS A 185 6.16 -8.52 -25.78
N GLY A 186 5.56 -9.03 -24.71
CA GLY A 186 5.38 -10.46 -24.53
C GLY A 186 4.03 -10.83 -23.94
N GLN A 187 3.11 -11.30 -24.77
CA GLN A 187 2.10 -12.28 -24.35
C GLN A 187 2.76 -13.53 -23.71
N THR A 188 4.06 -13.74 -23.94
CA THR A 188 4.89 -14.83 -23.43
C THR A 188 5.22 -14.75 -21.93
N ASN A 189 5.25 -13.55 -21.32
CA ASN A 189 5.67 -13.40 -19.92
C ASN A 189 4.61 -13.91 -18.94
N GLU A 190 3.32 -13.74 -19.22
CA GLU A 190 2.25 -14.21 -18.33
C GLU A 190 2.21 -15.75 -18.24
N TYR A 191 2.51 -16.45 -19.33
CA TYR A 191 2.63 -17.92 -19.34
C TYR A 191 3.81 -18.40 -18.50
N VAL A 192 4.99 -17.79 -18.64
CA VAL A 192 6.16 -18.18 -17.85
C VAL A 192 5.94 -17.93 -16.36
N LEU A 193 5.37 -16.77 -16.00
CA LEU A 193 5.07 -16.44 -14.61
C LEU A 193 4.01 -17.38 -14.01
N SER A 194 2.92 -17.64 -14.73
CA SER A 194 1.88 -18.60 -14.29
C SER A 194 2.43 -20.03 -14.18
N TYR A 195 3.33 -20.43 -15.07
CA TYR A 195 3.99 -21.73 -15.00
C TYR A 195 4.92 -21.84 -13.78
N ILE A 196 5.73 -20.81 -13.48
CA ILE A 196 6.55 -20.79 -12.27
C ILE A 196 5.67 -20.87 -11.01
N ASN A 197 4.54 -20.15 -10.97
CA ASN A 197 3.58 -20.26 -9.87
C ASN A 197 3.08 -21.69 -9.69
N ARG A 198 2.67 -22.33 -10.78
CA ARG A 198 2.25 -23.73 -10.76
C ARG A 198 3.35 -24.66 -10.26
N LEU A 199 4.59 -24.48 -10.68
CA LEU A 199 5.73 -25.28 -10.20
C LEU A 199 5.99 -25.07 -8.71
N LEU A 200 5.83 -23.84 -8.20
CA LEU A 200 5.91 -23.55 -6.76
C LEU A 200 4.80 -24.27 -5.97
N ASP A 201 3.57 -24.24 -6.48
CA ASP A 201 2.41 -24.90 -5.86
C ASP A 201 2.53 -26.43 -5.88
N GLU A 202 3.03 -26.99 -6.98
CA GLU A 202 3.36 -28.42 -7.12
C GLU A 202 4.63 -28.82 -6.36
N GLY A 203 5.38 -27.84 -5.82
CA GLY A 203 6.59 -28.11 -5.06
C GLY A 203 7.81 -28.52 -5.88
N LYS A 204 7.80 -28.29 -7.20
CA LYS A 204 8.90 -28.53 -8.14
C LYS A 204 9.88 -27.36 -8.11
N LEU A 205 10.56 -27.19 -6.97
CA LEU A 205 11.33 -25.99 -6.67
C LEU A 205 12.56 -25.82 -7.54
N GLU A 206 13.17 -26.90 -8.03
CA GLU A 206 14.38 -26.83 -8.86
C GLU A 206 14.09 -26.22 -10.22
N ASP A 207 12.98 -26.63 -10.84
CA ASP A 207 12.53 -26.10 -12.13
C ASP A 207 12.03 -24.67 -11.97
N ALA A 208 11.30 -24.38 -10.89
CA ALA A 208 10.90 -23.01 -10.55
C ALA A 208 12.11 -22.09 -10.37
N GLU A 209 13.16 -22.55 -9.67
CA GLU A 209 14.41 -21.81 -9.48
C GLU A 209 15.11 -21.53 -10.82
N LYS A 210 15.27 -22.55 -11.66
CA LYS A 210 15.93 -22.42 -12.97
C LYS A 210 15.21 -21.40 -13.85
N LEU A 211 13.88 -21.48 -13.92
CA LEU A 211 13.07 -20.53 -14.69
C LEU A 211 13.11 -19.12 -14.10
N ALA A 212 13.04 -18.99 -12.77
CA ALA A 212 13.11 -17.69 -12.11
C ALA A 212 14.44 -16.98 -12.37
N LYS A 213 15.56 -17.70 -12.46
CA LYS A 213 16.88 -17.13 -12.80
C LYS A 213 16.94 -16.49 -14.19
N GLY A 214 16.10 -16.95 -15.12
CA GLY A 214 16.01 -16.42 -16.49
C GLY A 214 15.13 -15.19 -16.62
N LEU A 215 14.44 -14.77 -15.55
CA LEU A 215 13.59 -13.58 -15.58
C LEU A 215 14.43 -12.29 -15.48
N PRO A 216 13.95 -11.16 -16.03
CA PRO A 216 14.54 -9.86 -15.76
C PRO A 216 14.21 -9.39 -14.34
N GLU A 217 14.99 -8.45 -13.81
CA GLU A 217 14.59 -7.70 -12.61
C GLU A 217 13.38 -6.81 -12.91
N PRO A 218 12.46 -6.60 -11.95
CA PRO A 218 12.47 -7.09 -10.56
C PRO A 218 11.88 -8.50 -10.35
N MET A 219 11.41 -9.16 -11.42
CA MET A 219 10.70 -10.44 -11.34
C MET A 219 11.62 -11.58 -10.91
N ARG A 220 12.88 -11.56 -11.36
CA ARG A 220 13.92 -12.49 -10.93
C ARG A 220 14.00 -12.56 -9.41
N SER A 221 14.22 -11.41 -8.76
CA SER A 221 14.34 -11.35 -7.30
C SER A 221 13.05 -11.77 -6.60
N ALA A 222 11.88 -11.29 -7.07
CA ALA A 222 10.59 -11.63 -6.47
C ALA A 222 10.28 -13.14 -6.49
N TYR A 223 10.56 -13.84 -7.60
CA TYR A 223 10.30 -15.28 -7.71
C TYR A 223 11.37 -16.11 -7.02
N LEU A 224 12.64 -15.70 -7.07
CA LEU A 224 13.71 -16.36 -6.31
C LEU A 224 13.50 -16.23 -4.79
N GLU A 225 12.98 -15.12 -4.29
CA GLU A 225 12.57 -15.00 -2.90
C GLU A 225 11.52 -16.06 -2.52
N ARG A 226 10.48 -16.23 -3.35
CA ARG A 226 9.42 -17.23 -3.10
C ARG A 226 9.94 -18.66 -3.15
N VAL A 227 10.80 -18.97 -4.13
CA VAL A 227 11.51 -20.24 -4.21
C VAL A 227 12.35 -20.47 -2.94
N GLY A 228 13.11 -19.46 -2.50
CA GLY A 228 13.92 -19.50 -1.29
C GLY A 228 13.08 -19.77 -0.04
N ILE A 229 11.92 -19.13 0.10
CA ILE A 229 11.00 -19.39 1.22
C ILE A 229 10.52 -20.85 1.20
N LYS A 230 10.17 -21.40 0.03
CA LYS A 230 9.77 -22.81 -0.09
C LYS A 230 10.91 -23.80 0.22
N TYR A 231 12.14 -23.47 -0.15
CA TYR A 231 13.30 -24.25 0.28
C TYR A 231 13.52 -24.17 1.79
N LEU A 232 13.30 -23.00 2.39
CA LEU A 232 13.43 -22.80 3.84
C LEU A 232 12.38 -23.60 4.62
N GLU A 233 11.12 -23.59 4.18
CA GLU A 233 10.03 -24.41 4.73
C GLU A 233 10.37 -25.91 4.75
N ARG A 234 11.21 -26.37 3.81
CA ARG A 234 11.65 -27.77 3.66
C ARG A 234 13.01 -28.06 4.30
N GLY A 235 13.62 -27.09 4.98
CA GLY A 235 14.91 -27.25 5.66
C GLY A 235 16.13 -27.28 4.72
N HIS A 236 16.00 -26.87 3.46
CA HIS A 236 17.12 -26.84 2.50
C HIS A 236 17.99 -25.57 2.65
N THR A 237 18.51 -25.33 3.85
CA THR A 237 19.18 -24.09 4.26
C THR A 237 20.35 -23.67 3.35
N GLU A 238 21.20 -24.60 2.93
CA GLU A 238 22.31 -24.31 2.01
C GLU A 238 21.85 -23.69 0.70
N ARG A 239 20.74 -24.20 0.14
CA ARG A 239 20.18 -23.71 -1.11
C ARG A 239 19.55 -22.34 -0.94
N VAL A 240 18.92 -22.10 0.22
CA VAL A 240 18.39 -20.79 0.59
C VAL A 240 19.50 -19.74 0.69
N GLU A 241 20.62 -20.06 1.34
CA GLU A 241 21.77 -19.15 1.44
C GLU A 241 22.34 -18.81 0.06
N ARG A 242 22.45 -19.80 -0.85
CA ARG A 242 22.87 -19.56 -2.24
C ARG A 242 21.91 -18.65 -3.00
N ILE A 243 20.60 -18.82 -2.82
CA ILE A 243 19.60 -17.94 -3.43
C ILE A 243 19.75 -16.53 -2.85
N PHE A 244 19.79 -16.39 -1.52
CA PHE A 244 19.92 -15.11 -0.85
C PHE A 244 21.18 -14.35 -1.28
N SER A 245 22.31 -15.02 -1.48
CA SER A 245 23.54 -14.36 -1.96
C SER A 245 23.39 -13.76 -3.37
N GLN A 246 22.55 -14.34 -4.23
CA GLN A 246 22.31 -13.90 -5.62
C GLN A 246 21.27 -12.79 -5.77
N LEU A 247 20.55 -12.45 -4.70
CA LEU A 247 19.53 -11.41 -4.69
C LEU A 247 20.14 -10.04 -4.41
N GLU A 248 19.66 -9.02 -5.12
CA GLU A 248 19.96 -7.62 -4.76
C GLU A 248 19.01 -7.12 -3.66
N VAL A 249 17.74 -7.49 -3.78
CA VAL A 249 16.67 -7.23 -2.82
C VAL A 249 16.08 -8.56 -2.36
N ALA A 250 15.93 -8.74 -1.05
CA ALA A 250 15.45 -9.96 -0.42
C ALA A 250 14.51 -9.62 0.75
N ASN A 251 13.39 -8.97 0.47
CA ASN A 251 12.49 -8.43 1.49
C ASN A 251 11.85 -9.52 2.37
N LEU A 252 11.15 -10.46 1.74
CA LEU A 252 10.47 -11.55 2.42
C LEU A 252 11.45 -12.64 2.81
N LEU A 253 12.39 -12.98 1.92
CA LEU A 253 13.37 -14.03 2.21
C LEU A 253 14.33 -13.64 3.34
N GLY A 254 14.81 -12.39 3.34
CA GLY A 254 15.65 -11.88 4.42
C GLY A 254 14.92 -11.90 5.76
N TYR A 255 13.67 -11.44 5.80
CA TYR A 255 12.82 -11.56 7.00
C TYR A 255 12.65 -13.01 7.46
N ALA A 256 12.33 -13.92 6.53
CA ALA A 256 12.13 -15.33 6.83
C ALA A 256 13.39 -16.00 7.39
N LEU A 257 14.57 -15.65 6.88
CA LEU A 257 15.86 -16.10 7.41
C LEU A 257 16.11 -15.59 8.84
N ILE A 258 15.82 -14.32 9.12
CA ILE A 258 15.95 -13.77 10.48
C ILE A 258 15.03 -14.49 11.45
N HIS A 259 13.78 -14.74 11.05
CA HIS A 259 12.82 -15.51 11.85
C HIS A 259 13.30 -16.95 12.07
N HIS A 260 13.76 -17.63 11.02
CA HIS A 260 14.25 -19.01 11.08
C HIS A 260 15.42 -19.17 12.06
N TYR A 261 16.36 -18.22 12.07
CA TYR A 261 17.49 -18.22 13.01
C TYR A 261 17.19 -17.54 14.36
N GLY A 262 15.90 -17.37 14.69
CA GLY A 262 15.48 -17.01 16.05
C GLY A 262 15.73 -15.56 16.46
N TYR A 263 15.92 -14.63 15.52
CA TYR A 263 16.14 -13.20 15.80
C TYR A 263 17.36 -12.91 16.69
N THR A 264 18.48 -13.60 16.46
CA THR A 264 19.75 -13.17 17.05
C THR A 264 20.24 -11.88 16.38
N ALA A 265 20.97 -11.03 17.12
CA ALA A 265 21.49 -9.77 16.58
C ALA A 265 22.41 -9.99 15.37
N GLU A 266 23.32 -10.97 15.43
CA GLU A 266 24.23 -11.32 14.33
C GLU A 266 23.47 -11.67 13.05
N LYS A 267 22.47 -12.56 13.15
CA LYS A 267 21.70 -13.01 11.98
C LYS A 267 20.76 -11.91 11.48
N ALA A 268 20.14 -11.15 12.38
CA ALA A 268 19.34 -9.98 12.02
C ALA A 268 20.16 -9.01 11.16
N LEU A 269 21.33 -8.60 11.63
CA LEU A 269 22.21 -7.69 10.91
C LEU A 269 22.72 -8.25 9.58
N LYS A 270 23.04 -9.56 9.52
CA LYS A 270 23.44 -10.22 8.26
C LYS A 270 22.36 -10.12 7.19
N TYR A 271 21.11 -10.48 7.51
CA TYR A 271 20.07 -10.61 6.49
C TYR A 271 19.30 -9.31 6.23
N ILE A 272 19.24 -8.38 7.20
CA ILE A 272 18.49 -7.12 7.05
C ILE A 272 19.09 -6.19 5.99
N GLN A 273 20.36 -6.36 5.63
CA GLN A 273 21.05 -5.56 4.62
C GLN A 273 20.37 -5.58 3.25
N LYS A 274 19.68 -6.67 2.91
CA LYS A 274 18.92 -6.83 1.65
C LYS A 274 17.41 -6.64 1.81
N VAL A 275 16.95 -6.31 3.03
CA VAL A 275 15.55 -6.01 3.33
C VAL A 275 15.37 -4.51 3.29
N PHE A 276 14.56 -4.03 2.35
CA PHE A 276 14.27 -2.62 2.16
C PHE A 276 12.83 -2.27 2.50
N ASP A 277 11.90 -3.23 2.54
CA ASP A 277 10.54 -2.92 2.95
C ASP A 277 10.49 -2.49 4.45
N PRO A 278 9.83 -1.36 4.77
CA PRO A 278 9.77 -0.87 6.15
C PRO A 278 9.06 -1.83 7.10
N LEU A 279 8.03 -2.54 6.64
CA LEU A 279 7.22 -3.41 7.49
C LEU A 279 8.03 -4.59 8.06
N PRO A 280 8.76 -5.40 7.26
CA PRO A 280 9.68 -6.40 7.78
C PRO A 280 10.71 -5.85 8.77
N ARG A 281 11.29 -4.66 8.51
CA ARG A 281 12.25 -4.02 9.44
C ARG A 281 11.61 -3.70 10.79
N LEU A 282 10.39 -3.16 10.80
CA LEU A 282 9.64 -2.91 12.04
C LEU A 282 9.39 -4.19 12.83
N LEU A 283 8.97 -5.26 12.14
CA LEU A 283 8.73 -6.56 12.77
C LEU A 283 10.02 -7.18 13.33
N VAL A 284 11.13 -7.08 12.59
CA VAL A 284 12.44 -7.54 13.07
C VAL A 284 12.87 -6.75 14.29
N ALA A 285 12.77 -5.42 14.28
CA ALA A 285 13.14 -4.59 15.43
C ALA A 285 12.31 -4.95 16.67
N TYR A 286 11.00 -5.18 16.50
CA TYR A 286 10.10 -5.59 17.58
C TYR A 286 10.50 -6.94 18.18
N GLU A 287 10.66 -7.97 17.34
CA GLU A 287 11.00 -9.33 17.80
C GLU A 287 12.42 -9.43 18.34
N LEU A 288 13.37 -8.69 17.75
CA LEU A 288 14.75 -8.60 18.24
C LEU A 288 14.77 -8.02 19.66
N ALA A 289 14.06 -6.91 19.89
CA ALA A 289 13.95 -6.30 21.21
C ALA A 289 13.23 -7.23 22.20
N LYS A 290 12.11 -7.83 21.79
CA LYS A 290 11.32 -8.74 22.62
C LYS A 290 12.12 -9.96 23.09
N LYS A 291 12.95 -10.54 22.23
CA LYS A 291 13.69 -11.78 22.53
C LYS A 291 15.01 -11.52 23.26
N ASN A 292 15.66 -10.39 23.02
CA ASN A 292 17.04 -10.16 23.46
C ASN A 292 17.20 -8.90 24.34
N GLY A 293 16.11 -8.18 24.64
CA GLY A 293 16.17 -6.85 25.24
C GLY A 293 16.62 -5.77 24.25
N VAL A 294 16.82 -4.55 24.74
CA VAL A 294 17.16 -3.40 23.89
C VAL A 294 18.66 -3.35 23.60
N ASN A 295 19.08 -4.04 22.54
CA ASN A 295 20.38 -3.78 21.92
C ASN A 295 20.27 -2.55 20.99
N GLU A 296 20.63 -1.38 21.50
CA GLU A 296 20.46 -0.09 20.82
C GLU A 296 21.08 -0.13 19.41
N SER A 297 22.35 -0.53 19.28
CA SER A 297 23.05 -0.58 17.98
C SER A 297 22.33 -1.46 16.96
N ALA A 298 21.95 -2.68 17.35
CA ALA A 298 21.29 -3.61 16.42
C ALA A 298 19.88 -3.12 16.01
N ILE A 299 19.11 -2.59 16.96
CA ILE A 299 17.76 -2.07 16.69
C ILE A 299 17.83 -0.84 15.78
N LEU A 300 18.77 0.07 16.03
CA LEU A 300 18.94 1.26 15.22
C LEU A 300 19.41 0.92 13.81
N GLU A 301 20.33 -0.03 13.63
CA GLU A 301 20.77 -0.49 12.30
C GLU A 301 19.63 -1.15 11.50
N VAL A 302 18.73 -1.88 12.17
CA VAL A 302 17.52 -2.42 11.54
C VAL A 302 16.56 -1.30 11.13
N LEU A 303 16.48 -0.21 11.88
CA LEU A 303 15.52 0.89 11.64
C LEU A 303 16.08 2.08 10.84
N SER A 304 17.41 2.21 10.72
CA SER A 304 18.09 3.38 10.15
C SER A 304 17.86 3.56 8.64
N TRP A 305 17.32 2.54 7.98
CA TRP A 305 17.10 2.57 6.53
C TRP A 305 16.16 3.71 6.10
N ARG A 306 16.77 4.76 5.52
CA ARG A 306 16.12 6.02 5.09
C ARG A 306 15.31 6.73 6.19
N GLY A 307 15.53 6.36 7.46
CA GLY A 307 14.88 6.96 8.62
C GLY A 307 15.59 8.23 9.05
N THR A 308 14.85 9.34 9.21
CA THR A 308 15.41 10.51 9.90
C THR A 308 15.34 10.28 11.42
N PRO A 309 16.21 10.91 12.23
CA PRO A 309 16.17 10.76 13.68
C PRO A 309 14.76 10.93 14.31
N PRO A 310 13.95 11.94 13.91
CA PRO A 310 12.59 12.08 14.43
C PRO A 310 11.65 10.94 14.03
N LYS A 311 11.84 10.33 12.85
CA LYS A 311 11.03 9.17 12.42
C LYS A 311 11.41 7.93 13.21
N ILE A 312 12.70 7.68 13.41
CA ILE A 312 13.19 6.55 14.19
C ILE A 312 12.73 6.67 15.64
N ALA A 313 12.83 7.86 16.25
CA ALA A 313 12.29 8.14 17.58
C ALA A 313 10.79 7.80 17.70
N ARG A 314 9.97 8.23 16.74
CA ARG A 314 8.53 7.91 16.72
C ARG A 314 8.26 6.42 16.55
N VAL A 315 9.03 5.73 15.72
CA VAL A 315 8.92 4.29 15.51
C VAL A 315 9.26 3.54 16.81
N LEU A 316 10.35 3.90 17.49
CA LEU A 316 10.73 3.28 18.77
C LEU A 316 9.65 3.45 19.83
N LYS A 317 9.09 4.66 19.96
CA LYS A 317 7.95 4.93 20.87
C LYS A 317 6.72 4.11 20.49
N PHE A 318 6.42 3.98 19.20
CA PHE A 318 5.32 3.13 18.72
C PHE A 318 5.53 1.65 19.11
N LEU A 319 6.72 1.10 18.84
CA LEU A 319 7.06 -0.28 19.23
C LEU A 319 6.99 -0.48 20.74
N ALA A 320 7.45 0.50 21.52
CA ALA A 320 7.34 0.48 22.98
C ALA A 320 5.88 0.41 23.45
N PHE A 321 4.96 1.16 22.84
CA PHE A 321 3.54 1.12 23.20
C PHE A 321 2.87 -0.22 22.85
N GLU A 322 3.16 -0.78 21.68
CA GLU A 322 2.67 -2.12 21.31
C GLU A 322 3.20 -3.18 22.26
N MET A 323 4.48 -3.10 22.62
CA MET A 323 5.13 -4.01 23.56
C MET A 323 4.53 -3.87 24.98
N LEU A 324 4.23 -2.65 25.43
CA LEU A 324 3.57 -2.42 26.72
C LEU A 324 2.17 -3.03 26.76
N LYS A 325 1.43 -2.93 25.65
CA LYS A 325 0.09 -3.51 25.52
C LYS A 325 0.15 -5.03 25.57
N GLU A 326 1.12 -5.64 24.90
CA GLU A 326 1.37 -7.08 24.98
C GLU A 326 1.75 -7.49 26.40
N ALA A 327 2.72 -6.81 27.02
CA ALA A 327 3.18 -7.06 28.40
C ALA A 327 2.04 -7.02 29.42
N LYS A 328 1.12 -6.05 29.30
CA LYS A 328 -0.07 -5.97 30.17
C LYS A 328 -1.02 -7.15 29.98
N LYS A 329 -1.17 -7.63 28.76
CA LYS A 329 -2.03 -8.77 28.43
C LYS A 329 -1.45 -10.10 28.93
N SER A 330 -0.13 -10.28 28.81
CA SER A 330 0.58 -11.49 29.24
C SER A 330 1.04 -11.46 30.70
N LYS A 331 1.01 -10.30 31.37
CA LYS A 331 1.62 -10.06 32.69
C LYS A 331 3.14 -10.33 32.70
N ASP A 332 3.79 -9.98 31.60
CA ASP A 332 5.24 -10.16 31.40
C ASP A 332 6.00 -8.90 31.84
N GLU A 333 6.70 -8.98 32.98
CA GLU A 333 7.45 -7.85 33.54
C GLU A 333 8.77 -7.58 32.79
N GLU A 334 9.40 -8.59 32.19
CA GLU A 334 10.60 -8.37 31.35
C GLU A 334 10.22 -7.61 30.08
N LEU A 335 9.12 -8.01 29.43
CA LEU A 335 8.61 -7.30 28.26
C LEU A 335 8.20 -5.85 28.59
N ARG A 336 7.68 -5.62 29.81
CA ARG A 336 7.38 -4.27 30.31
C ARG A 336 8.65 -3.44 30.51
N LYS A 337 9.75 -4.05 30.98
CA LYS A 337 11.05 -3.40 31.10
C LYS A 337 11.62 -3.05 29.73
N THR A 338 11.64 -3.99 28.78
CA THR A 338 12.08 -3.73 27.40
C THR A 338 11.27 -2.63 26.73
N SER A 339 9.95 -2.58 26.94
CA SER A 339 9.09 -1.49 26.47
C SER A 339 9.55 -0.12 26.98
N LYS A 340 9.87 0.00 28.28
CA LYS A 340 10.38 1.25 28.85
C LYS A 340 11.72 1.64 28.23
N GLU A 341 12.65 0.70 28.10
CA GLU A 341 13.96 0.93 27.49
C GLU A 341 13.85 1.42 26.03
N LEU A 342 12.95 0.82 25.23
CA LEU A 342 12.67 1.26 23.86
C LEU A 342 12.10 2.68 23.82
N PHE A 343 11.19 3.01 24.74
CA PHE A 343 10.62 4.36 24.83
C PHE A 343 11.69 5.39 25.17
N GLU A 344 12.57 5.06 26.11
CA GLU A 344 13.68 5.91 26.53
C GLU A 344 14.70 6.13 25.42
N LEU A 345 15.05 5.09 24.65
CA LEU A 345 15.89 5.23 23.46
C LEU A 345 15.25 6.18 22.44
N GLY A 346 13.96 6.02 22.18
CA GLY A 346 13.21 6.92 21.29
C GLY A 346 13.17 8.36 21.80
N ARG A 347 13.12 8.58 23.12
CA ARG A 347 13.19 9.91 23.73
C ARG A 347 14.57 10.55 23.54
N LYS A 348 15.65 9.83 23.84
CA LYS A 348 17.03 10.33 23.69
C LYS A 348 17.37 10.73 22.25
N ILE A 349 16.89 9.98 21.26
CA ILE A 349 17.08 10.32 19.83
C ILE A 349 16.29 11.58 19.46
N GLU A 350 15.10 11.77 20.03
CA GLU A 350 14.29 12.98 19.78
C GLU A 350 14.92 14.23 20.41
N THR A 351 15.52 14.11 21.61
CA THR A 351 16.18 15.23 22.31
C THR A 351 17.61 15.49 21.84
N GLY A 352 18.18 14.61 21.01
CA GLY A 352 19.55 14.71 20.51
C GLY A 352 20.61 14.21 21.49
N GLU A 353 20.21 13.58 22.60
CA GLU A 353 21.10 12.96 23.60
C GLU A 353 21.73 11.64 23.10
N HIS A 354 21.23 11.10 21.99
CA HIS A 354 21.78 9.90 21.35
C HIS A 354 21.95 10.15 19.85
N ALA A 355 23.20 10.09 19.38
CA ALA A 355 23.52 10.18 17.95
C ALA A 355 23.18 8.86 17.25
N LEU A 356 22.67 8.94 16.01
CA LEU A 356 22.34 7.79 15.17
C LEU A 356 23.52 7.35 14.31
#